data_AF-A0A8H3VWF6-F1
#
_entry.id   AF-A0A8H3VWF6-F1
#
_cell.length_a   1.000
_cell.length_b   1.000
_cell.length_c   1.000
_cell.angle_alpha   90.00
_cell.angle_beta   90.00
_cell.angle_gamma   90.00
#
_symmetry.space_group_name_H-M   'P 1'
#
loop_
_entity.id
_entity.type
_entity.pdbx_description
1 polymer ?
#
loop_
_entity_poly.entity_id
_entity_poly.type
_entity_poly.pdbx_seq_one_letter_code
_entity_poly.pdbx_strand_id
1 'polypeptide(L)' 'FLITKKDSNIRLINLYIKLNKINIRDIFIPLSANKFSKDFTNYKIISLLDLFSRYN' A
#
# COMPACT_ATOMS: atom_id res chain seq x y z
N PHE A 1 15.67 4.79 -9.55
CA PHE A 1 16.87 4.82 -8.70
C PHE A 1 16.89 3.58 -7.81
N LEU A 2 18.08 3.04 -7.52
CA LEU A 2 18.23 1.80 -6.76
C LEU A 2 18.24 2.09 -5.26
N ILE A 3 17.58 1.23 -4.48
CA ILE A 3 17.58 1.27 -3.02
C ILE A 3 17.94 -0.11 -2.46
N THR A 4 18.86 -0.14 -1.50
CA THR A 4 19.14 -1.30 -0.66
C THR A 4 18.09 -1.41 0.45
N LYS A 5 17.41 -2.55 0.51
CA LYS A 5 16.45 -2.88 1.56
C LYS A 5 17.16 -3.48 2.78
N LYS A 6 16.41 -3.63 3.88
CA LYS A 6 16.94 -4.14 5.17
C LYS A 6 17.44 -5.60 5.09
N ASP A 7 16.90 -6.36 4.14
CA ASP A 7 17.28 -7.73 3.78
C ASP A 7 18.46 -7.79 2.80
N SER A 8 19.20 -6.70 2.64
CA SER A 8 20.33 -6.54 1.69
C SER A 8 19.97 -6.67 0.21
N ASN A 9 18.70 -6.90 -0.11
CA ASN A 9 18.20 -6.95 -1.49
C ASN A 9 18.15 -5.55 -2.10
N ILE A 10 18.40 -5.47 -3.41
CA ILE A 10 18.33 -4.22 -4.17
C ILE A 10 16.98 -4.14 -4.87
N ARG A 11 16.30 -3.00 -4.77
CA ARG A 11 15.06 -2.72 -5.52
C ARG A 11 15.21 -1.47 -6.38
N LEU A 12 14.68 -1.53 -7.60
CA LEU A 12 14.53 -0.37 -8.45
C LEU A 12 13.27 0.39 -8.08
N ILE A 13 13.40 1.69 -7.79
CA ILE A 13 12.28 2.61 -7.56
C ILE A 13 12.18 3.58 -8.71
N ASN A 14 11.03 3.58 -9.38
CA ASN A 14 10.75 4.52 -10.45
C ASN A 14 10.30 5.87 -9.86
N LEU A 15 10.94 6.95 -10.30
CA LEU A 15 10.62 8.30 -9.84
C LEU A 15 9.50 8.90 -10.70
N TYR A 16 8.24 8.65 -10.33
CA TYR A 16 7.07 9.14 -11.08
C TYR A 16 6.54 10.51 -10.62
N ILE A 17 7.28 11.26 -9.78
CA ILE A 17 6.80 12.53 -9.18
C ILE A 17 6.28 13.51 -10.23
N LYS A 18 7.04 13.73 -11.32
CA LYS A 18 6.65 14.66 -12.39
C LYS A 18 5.40 14.21 -13.13
N LEU A 19 5.25 12.90 -13.36
CA LEU A 19 4.11 12.31 -14.06
C LEU A 19 2.86 12.34 -13.17
N ASN A 20 3.00 12.00 -11.89
CA ASN A 20 1.90 12.04 -10.93
C ASN A 20 1.37 13.47 -10.67
N LYS A 21 2.17 14.52 -10.93
CA LYS A 21 1.73 15.91 -10.77
C LYS A 21 0.71 16.34 -11.83
N ILE A 22 0.83 15.83 -13.06
CA ILE A 22 -0.02 16.23 -14.19
C ILE A 22 -1.21 15.27 -14.40
N ASN A 23 -1.18 14.09 -13.78
CA ASN A 23 -2.25 13.12 -13.90
C ASN A 23 -3.43 13.47 -12.97
N ILE A 24 -4.64 13.46 -13.53
CA ILE A 24 -5.89 13.57 -12.76
C ILE A 24 -6.03 12.29 -11.94
N ARG A 25 -6.30 12.46 -10.64
CA ARG A 25 -6.37 11.35 -9.69
C ARG A 25 -7.83 10.95 -9.49
N ASP A 26 -8.23 9.85 -10.09
CA ASP A 26 -9.51 9.19 -9.79
C ASP A 26 -9.27 8.16 -8.69
N ILE A 27 -9.54 8.54 -7.43
CA ILE A 27 -9.08 7.78 -6.24
C ILE A 27 -10.25 7.22 -5.48
N PHE A 28 -10.20 5.91 -5.24
CA PHE A 28 -10.82 5.33 -4.06
C PHE A 28 -9.93 5.58 -2.84
N ILE A 29 -10.38 6.43 -1.91
CA ILE A 29 -9.63 6.72 -0.68
C ILE A 29 -9.97 5.62 0.34
N PRO A 30 -9.01 4.76 0.72
CA PRO A 30 -9.29 3.71 1.70
C PRO A 30 -9.59 4.32 3.07
N LEU A 31 -10.35 3.58 3.87
CA LEU A 31 -10.58 3.93 5.28
C LEU A 31 -9.26 3.97 6.04
N SER A 32 -9.18 4.84 7.04
CA SER A 32 -8.06 4.82 7.97
C SER A 32 -8.04 3.51 8.74
N ALA A 33 -6.85 3.08 9.18
CA ALA A 33 -6.69 1.84 9.94
C ALA A 33 -7.63 1.76 11.16
N ASN A 34 -7.79 2.87 11.89
CA ASN A 34 -8.70 2.95 13.04
C ASN A 34 -10.18 2.83 12.66
N LYS A 35 -10.58 3.35 11.50
CA LYS A 35 -11.97 3.25 11.04
C LYS A 35 -12.26 1.85 10.52
N PHE A 36 -11.31 1.26 9.79
CA PHE A 36 -11.37 -0.13 9.35
C PHE A 36 -11.43 -1.09 10.54
N SER A 37 -10.55 -0.94 11.53
CA SER A 37 -10.44 -1.91 12.64
C SER A 37 -11.67 -1.99 13.54
N LYS A 38 -12.41 -0.89 13.69
CA LYS A 38 -13.66 -0.83 14.48
C LYS A 38 -14.69 -1.88 14.04
N ASP A 39 -14.76 -2.14 12.74
CA ASP A 39 -15.75 -3.07 12.20
C ASP A 39 -15.40 -4.53 12.52
N PHE A 40 -14.17 -4.81 12.97
CA PHE A 40 -13.66 -6.17 13.20
C PHE A 40 -13.34 -6.51 14.66
N THR A 41 -13.51 -5.60 15.62
CA THR A 41 -13.09 -5.80 17.02
C THR A 41 -13.81 -6.94 17.75
N ASN A 42 -14.97 -7.37 17.26
CA ASN A 42 -15.85 -8.31 17.98
C ASN A 42 -15.86 -9.73 17.37
N TYR A 43 -14.99 -10.02 16.39
CA TYR A 43 -14.90 -11.36 15.80
C TYR A 43 -13.96 -12.25 16.60
N LYS A 44 -14.35 -13.51 16.79
CA LYS A 44 -13.55 -14.52 17.51
C LYS A 44 -12.34 -15.02 16.72
N ILE A 45 -12.42 -14.97 15.39
CA ILE A 45 -11.37 -15.42 14.47
C ILE A 45 -11.29 -14.40 13.34
N ILE A 46 -10.07 -13.94 13.05
CA ILE A 46 -9.78 -12.99 11.98
C ILE A 46 -8.61 -13.56 11.17
N SER A 47 -8.72 -13.53 9.85
CA SER A 47 -7.66 -13.92 8.93
C SER A 47 -7.33 -12.75 8.01
N LEU A 48 -6.04 -12.53 7.75
CA LEU A 48 -5.56 -11.48 6.87
C LEU A 48 -4.87 -12.11 5.66
N LEU A 49 -5.24 -11.65 4.47
CA LEU A 49 -4.64 -12.05 3.21
C LEU A 49 -3.93 -10.84 2.61
N ASP A 50 -2.62 -10.96 2.42
CA ASP A 50 -1.84 -9.94 1.73
C ASP A 50 -1.77 -10.27 0.23
N LEU A 51 -2.26 -9.36 -0.60
CA LEU A 51 -2.22 -9.46 -2.06
C LEU A 51 -1.11 -8.60 -2.67
N PHE A 52 -0.22 -8.02 -1.87
CA PHE A 52 0.80 -7.04 -2.29
C PHE A 52 0.23 -5.90 -3.12
N SER A 53 -1.01 -5.50 -2.80
CA SER A 53 -1.80 -4.50 -3.53
C SER A 53 -1.89 -4.77 -5.04
N ARG A 54 -1.65 -6.01 -5.48
CA ARG A 54 -1.60 -6.45 -6.90
C ARG A 54 -0.55 -5.72 -7.75
N TYR A 55 0.47 -5.12 -7.13
CA TYR A 55 1.64 -4.64 -7.86
C TYR A 55 2.65 -5.76 -8.03
N ASN A 56 3.22 -5.89 -9.23
CA ASN A 56 4.28 -6.85 -9.55
C ASN A 56 5.67 -6.27 -9.26
#